data_AF-A0A2I3RP07-F1
#
_entry.id   AF-A0A2I3RP07-F1
#
_cell.length_a   1.000
_cell.length_b   1.000
_cell.length_c   1.000
_cell.angle_alpha   90.00
_cell.angle_beta   90.00
_cell.angle_gamma   90.00
#
_symmetry.space_group_name_H-M   'P 1'
#
loop_
_entity.id
_entity.type
_entity.pdbx_description
1 polymer ?
#
loop_
_entity_poly.entity_id
_entity_poly.type
_entity_poly.pdbx_seq_one_letter_code
_entity_poly.pdbx_strand_id
1 'polypeptide(L)'
;MVKLLPAQEAAKIYHTNYVRNSRAVGVMWGTLTICFSVLVMALFIQPYWIGDSVNTPQAGYFGLFSYCVGNVLSSELICKGGPLDFSSIPSRAFKTAMFFVALGMFLIIGSIICFSLFFICNTATVYKICAWMQLAAATGLMIGCLVYPDGWDSSEVRRMCGEQTGKYTLGHCTIRWAFMLAILSIGDALILSFLAFVLGYRQDKLLPDDYKADGTEEV
;
A
#
# COMPACT_ATOMS: atom_id res chain seq x y z
N MET A 1 53.92 -3.71 1.98
CA MET A 1 53.59 -2.33 2.38
C MET A 1 52.31 -1.94 1.65
N VAL A 2 51.16 -1.95 2.34
CA VAL A 2 49.87 -1.58 1.73
C VAL A 2 49.94 -0.09 1.39
N LYS A 3 49.82 0.27 0.10
CA LYS A 3 49.69 1.67 -0.33
C LYS A 3 48.35 2.18 0.20
N LEU A 4 48.37 2.83 1.35
CA LEU A 4 47.25 3.61 1.86
C LEU A 4 47.04 4.77 0.89
N LEU A 5 45.87 4.84 0.24
CA LEU A 5 45.50 6.00 -0.55
C LEU A 5 45.47 7.25 0.34
N PRO A 6 45.84 8.43 -0.20
CA PRO A 6 45.57 9.70 0.47
C PRO A 6 44.10 9.79 0.89
N ALA A 7 43.82 10.28 2.10
CA ALA A 7 42.46 10.31 2.65
C ALA A 7 41.44 11.00 1.72
N GLN A 8 41.88 12.02 0.97
CA GLN A 8 41.07 12.71 -0.04
C GLN A 8 40.67 11.83 -1.23
N GLU A 9 41.58 10.99 -1.73
CA GLU A 9 41.29 10.09 -2.87
C GLU A 9 40.35 8.95 -2.44
N ALA A 10 40.56 8.40 -1.23
CA ALA A 10 39.66 7.42 -0.64
C ALA A 10 38.25 7.99 -0.44
N ALA A 11 38.12 9.23 0.05
CA ALA A 11 36.84 9.92 0.22
C ALA A 11 36.12 10.16 -1.12
N LYS A 12 36.86 10.57 -2.17
CA LYS A 12 36.29 10.79 -3.51
C LYS A 12 35.76 9.50 -4.13
N ILE A 13 36.53 8.40 -4.04
CA ILE A 13 36.11 7.08 -4.54
C ILE A 13 34.88 6.58 -3.77
N TYR A 14 34.89 6.72 -2.44
CA TYR A 14 33.74 6.36 -1.60
C TYR A 14 32.49 7.16 -2.02
N HIS A 15 32.62 8.47 -2.21
CA HIS A 15 31.53 9.35 -2.64
C HIS A 15 30.94 8.93 -4.00
N THR A 16 31.78 8.70 -5.02
CA THR A 16 31.30 8.30 -6.35
C THR A 16 30.58 6.94 -6.33
N ASN A 17 31.15 5.94 -5.66
CA ASN A 17 30.51 4.63 -5.50
C ASN A 17 29.18 4.76 -4.76
N TYR A 18 29.15 5.61 -3.73
CA TYR A 18 27.96 5.84 -2.92
C TYR A 18 26.84 6.51 -3.71
N VAL A 19 27.12 7.55 -4.49
CA VAL A 19 26.12 8.22 -5.35
C VAL A 19 25.54 7.24 -6.39
N ARG A 20 26.39 6.40 -7.00
CA ARG A 20 25.93 5.37 -7.95
C ARG A 20 24.99 4.37 -7.28
N ASN A 21 25.36 3.88 -6.09
CA ASN A 21 24.54 2.93 -5.34
C ASN A 21 23.22 3.58 -4.88
N SER A 22 23.24 4.83 -4.41
CA SER A 22 22.03 5.57 -4.02
C SER A 22 21.05 5.69 -5.18
N ARG A 23 21.53 6.05 -6.38
CA ARG A 23 20.69 6.13 -7.58
C ARG A 23 20.12 4.77 -7.98
N ALA A 24 20.92 3.70 -7.91
CA ALA A 24 20.44 2.35 -8.19
C ALA A 24 19.34 1.91 -7.23
N VAL A 25 19.50 2.19 -5.92
CA VAL A 25 18.47 1.90 -4.91
C VAL A 25 17.23 2.77 -5.13
N GLY A 26 17.38 4.02 -5.55
CA GLY A 26 16.26 4.89 -5.93
C GLY A 26 15.43 4.33 -7.10
N VAL A 27 16.10 3.87 -8.16
CA VAL A 27 15.41 3.21 -9.30
C VAL A 27 14.71 1.93 -8.85
N MET A 28 15.38 1.10 -8.04
CA MET A 28 14.78 -0.10 -7.48
C MET A 28 13.54 0.23 -6.64
N TRP A 29 13.60 1.27 -5.80
CA TRP A 29 12.44 1.76 -5.05
C TRP A 29 11.28 2.12 -5.99
N GLY A 30 11.55 2.89 -7.05
CA GLY A 30 10.52 3.27 -8.02
C GLY A 30 9.86 2.07 -8.70
N THR A 31 10.65 1.10 -9.15
CA THR A 31 10.12 -0.14 -9.75
C THR A 31 9.28 -0.94 -8.76
N LEU A 32 9.77 -1.12 -7.53
CA LEU A 32 9.03 -1.84 -6.48
C LEU A 32 7.73 -1.13 -6.12
N THR A 33 7.71 0.20 -6.03
CA THR A 33 6.51 0.98 -5.76
C THR A 33 5.48 0.87 -6.88
N ILE A 34 5.91 0.81 -8.15
CA ILE A 34 5.00 0.59 -9.28
C ILE A 34 4.38 -0.80 -9.18
N CYS A 35 5.17 -1.85 -8.98
CA CYS A 35 4.65 -3.21 -8.79
C CYS A 35 3.67 -3.27 -7.61
N PHE A 36 4.02 -2.63 -6.49
CA PHE A 36 3.18 -2.56 -5.30
C PHE A 36 1.86 -1.82 -5.56
N SER A 37 1.86 -0.74 -6.34
CA SER A 37 0.63 -0.02 -6.70
C SER A 37 -0.36 -0.90 -7.45
N VAL A 38 0.12 -1.76 -8.36
CA VAL A 38 -0.72 -2.71 -9.10
C VAL A 38 -1.30 -3.77 -8.16
N LEU A 39 -0.51 -4.26 -7.20
CA LEU A 39 -0.98 -5.21 -6.19
C LEU A 39 -2.06 -4.60 -5.29
N VAL A 40 -1.85 -3.39 -4.79
CA VAL A 40 -2.84 -2.70 -3.94
C VAL A 40 -4.11 -2.34 -4.73
N MET A 41 -3.98 -1.99 -6.00
CA MET A 41 -5.14 -1.78 -6.88
C MET A 41 -5.93 -3.07 -7.11
N ALA A 42 -5.25 -4.21 -7.35
CA ALA A 42 -5.89 -5.50 -7.48
C ALA A 42 -6.62 -5.91 -6.20
N LEU A 43 -5.97 -5.73 -5.05
CA LEU A 43 -6.54 -5.94 -3.72
C LEU A 43 -7.82 -5.12 -3.49
N PHE A 44 -7.82 -3.85 -3.90
CA PHE A 44 -8.96 -2.96 -3.75
C PHE A 44 -10.15 -3.40 -4.61
N ILE A 45 -9.91 -3.79 -5.86
CA ILE A 45 -10.95 -4.13 -6.83
C ILE A 45 -11.51 -5.55 -6.64
N GLN A 46 -10.66 -6.50 -6.23
CA GLN A 46 -11.04 -7.91 -6.21
C GLN A 46 -11.89 -8.25 -4.97
N PRO A 47 -13.05 -8.92 -5.14
CA PRO A 47 -14.00 -9.16 -4.06
C PRO A 47 -13.68 -10.43 -3.24
N TYR A 48 -12.41 -10.82 -3.17
CA TYR A 48 -11.97 -12.07 -2.57
C TYR A 48 -11.25 -11.83 -1.25
N TRP A 49 -11.86 -11.08 -0.34
CA TRP A 49 -11.35 -10.84 1.00
C TRP A 49 -11.79 -11.97 1.94
N ILE A 50 -13.08 -12.31 1.90
CA ILE A 50 -13.69 -13.44 2.61
C ILE A 50 -14.55 -14.20 1.64
N GLY A 51 -14.71 -15.50 1.84
CA GLY A 51 -15.75 -16.21 1.11
C GLY A 51 -16.20 -17.51 1.74
N ASP A 52 -16.96 -18.25 0.93
CA ASP A 52 -17.56 -19.52 1.31
C ASP A 52 -16.51 -20.58 1.64
N SER A 53 -16.99 -21.63 2.31
CA SER A 53 -16.23 -22.83 2.61
C SER A 53 -17.12 -24.06 2.40
N VAL A 54 -16.57 -25.25 2.60
CA VAL A 54 -17.36 -26.50 2.50
C VAL A 54 -18.52 -26.52 3.52
N ASN A 55 -18.42 -25.76 4.60
CA ASN A 55 -19.41 -25.76 5.69
C ASN A 55 -20.42 -24.61 5.60
N THR A 56 -20.31 -23.72 4.61
CA THR A 56 -21.23 -22.58 4.49
C THR A 56 -22.55 -22.97 3.82
N PRO A 57 -23.70 -22.44 4.28
CA PRO A 57 -25.01 -22.71 3.69
C PRO A 57 -25.18 -22.18 2.26
N GLN A 58 -24.37 -21.19 1.86
CA GLN A 58 -24.43 -20.57 0.54
C GLN A 58 -23.00 -20.30 0.03
N ALA A 59 -22.79 -20.46 -1.28
CA ALA A 59 -21.54 -20.07 -1.94
C ALA A 59 -21.48 -18.55 -2.12
N GLY A 60 -20.29 -17.95 -2.06
CA GLY A 60 -20.16 -16.51 -2.24
C GLY A 60 -18.84 -15.94 -1.74
N TYR A 61 -18.67 -14.64 -1.97
CA TYR A 61 -17.48 -13.93 -1.54
C TYR A 61 -17.76 -12.45 -1.33
N PHE A 62 -17.01 -11.88 -0.39
CA PHE A 62 -17.09 -10.47 0.00
C PHE A 62 -15.75 -9.79 -0.25
N GLY A 63 -15.83 -8.60 -0.86
CA GLY A 63 -14.75 -7.63 -0.96
C GLY A 63 -14.94 -6.45 -0.01
N LEU A 64 -14.28 -5.34 -0.36
CA LEU A 64 -14.43 -4.05 0.33
C LEU A 64 -15.74 -3.33 -0.02
N PHE A 65 -16.12 -3.33 -1.30
CA PHE A 65 -17.29 -2.59 -1.79
C PHE A 65 -18.26 -3.43 -2.63
N SER A 66 -17.86 -4.62 -3.06
CA SER A 66 -18.68 -5.54 -3.83
C SER A 66 -18.69 -6.91 -3.18
N TYR A 67 -19.80 -7.62 -3.31
CA TYR A 67 -19.97 -8.98 -2.82
C TYR A 67 -20.88 -9.75 -3.76
N CYS A 68 -20.68 -11.06 -3.84
CA CYS A 68 -21.50 -11.95 -4.64
C CYS A 68 -21.94 -13.12 -3.78
N VAL A 69 -23.25 -13.36 -3.71
CA VAL A 69 -23.83 -14.44 -2.90
C VAL A 69 -24.70 -15.30 -3.81
N GLY A 70 -24.58 -16.62 -3.65
CA GLY A 70 -25.32 -17.61 -4.41
C GLY A 70 -26.80 -17.59 -4.04
N ASN A 71 -27.66 -17.72 -5.04
CA ASN A 71 -29.07 -17.95 -4.81
C ASN A 71 -29.28 -19.41 -4.36
N VAL A 72 -30.27 -19.67 -3.50
CA VAL A 72 -30.59 -21.03 -3.03
C VAL A 72 -31.37 -21.82 -4.06
N LEU A 73 -32.02 -21.14 -5.02
CA LEU A 73 -32.80 -21.76 -6.09
C LEU A 73 -32.05 -21.90 -7.42
N SER A 74 -31.15 -20.98 -7.74
CA SER A 74 -30.28 -21.06 -8.91
C SER A 74 -28.83 -21.03 -8.43
N SER A 75 -27.98 -21.90 -8.95
CA SER A 75 -26.54 -21.91 -8.63
C SER A 75 -25.80 -20.66 -9.17
N GLU A 76 -26.52 -19.58 -9.46
CA GLU A 76 -26.03 -18.32 -9.96
C GLU A 76 -25.66 -17.39 -8.80
N LEU A 77 -24.54 -16.69 -8.96
CA LEU A 77 -24.04 -15.70 -8.02
C LEU A 77 -24.65 -14.33 -8.34
N ILE A 78 -25.37 -13.75 -7.39
CA ILE A 78 -25.91 -12.40 -7.53
C ILE A 78 -24.90 -11.43 -6.91
N CYS A 79 -24.25 -10.65 -7.76
CA CYS A 79 -23.28 -9.63 -7.34
C CYS A 79 -23.98 -8.29 -7.07
N LYS A 80 -23.66 -7.69 -5.93
CA LYS A 80 -24.12 -6.37 -5.53
C LYS A 80 -22.94 -5.50 -5.11
N GLY A 81 -23.09 -4.20 -5.27
CA GLY A 81 -22.07 -3.23 -4.90
C GLY A 81 -21.29 -2.69 -6.08
N GLY A 82 -20.64 -1.56 -5.83
CA GLY A 82 -19.81 -0.84 -6.77
C GLY A 82 -19.10 0.31 -6.06
N PRO A 83 -18.00 0.84 -6.61
CA PRO A 83 -17.21 1.87 -5.94
C PRO A 83 -17.96 3.19 -5.70
N LEU A 84 -19.06 3.42 -6.43
CA LEU A 84 -19.91 4.61 -6.32
C LEU A 84 -21.26 4.32 -5.64
N ASP A 85 -21.60 3.05 -5.42
CA ASP A 85 -22.86 2.67 -4.77
C ASP A 85 -22.62 2.35 -3.29
N PHE A 86 -22.42 3.41 -2.52
CA PHE A 86 -22.21 3.30 -1.07
C PHE A 86 -23.44 2.81 -0.32
N SER A 87 -24.62 2.77 -0.95
CA SER A 87 -25.86 2.35 -0.30
C SER A 87 -25.95 0.84 -0.16
N SER A 88 -25.37 0.08 -1.10
CA SER A 88 -25.43 -1.38 -1.13
C SER A 88 -24.38 -2.08 -0.29
N ILE A 89 -23.36 -1.36 0.19
CA ILE A 89 -22.34 -1.91 1.10
C ILE A 89 -22.96 -2.19 2.47
N PRO A 90 -22.87 -3.44 2.99
CA PRO A 90 -23.74 -3.93 4.06
C PRO A 90 -23.43 -3.35 5.45
N SER A 91 -22.17 -3.03 5.73
CA SER A 91 -21.75 -2.49 7.02
C SER A 91 -21.08 -1.13 6.89
N ARG A 92 -21.29 -0.25 7.90
CA ARG A 92 -20.53 0.99 8.04
C ARG A 92 -19.02 0.72 8.18
N ALA A 93 -18.64 -0.37 8.84
CA ALA A 93 -17.24 -0.76 8.98
C ALA A 93 -16.59 -1.04 7.62
N PHE A 94 -17.28 -1.76 6.71
CA PHE A 94 -16.76 -1.97 5.35
C PHE A 94 -16.62 -0.68 4.55
N LYS A 95 -17.53 0.29 4.71
CA LYS A 95 -17.41 1.62 4.08
C LYS A 95 -16.16 2.36 4.59
N THR A 96 -15.93 2.32 5.90
CA THR A 96 -14.74 2.93 6.52
C THR A 96 -13.46 2.23 6.07
N ALA A 97 -13.43 0.90 6.05
CA ALA A 97 -12.29 0.12 5.57
C ALA A 97 -11.99 0.42 4.09
N MET A 98 -13.02 0.47 3.24
CA MET A 98 -12.91 0.86 1.83
C MET A 98 -12.27 2.24 1.69
N PHE A 99 -12.71 3.23 2.47
CA PHE A 99 -12.14 4.58 2.42
C PHE A 99 -10.65 4.61 2.77
N PHE A 100 -10.25 3.95 3.86
CA PHE A 100 -8.84 3.92 4.28
C PHE A 100 -7.95 3.15 3.31
N VAL A 101 -8.40 2.02 2.77
CA VAL A 101 -7.66 1.27 1.74
C VAL A 101 -7.56 2.07 0.44
N ALA A 102 -8.64 2.76 0.03
CA ALA A 102 -8.63 3.64 -1.15
C ALA A 102 -7.67 4.82 -0.98
N LEU A 103 -7.67 5.45 0.21
CA LEU A 103 -6.73 6.52 0.54
C LEU A 103 -5.29 6.03 0.47
N GLY A 104 -5.00 4.85 1.03
CA GLY A 104 -3.67 4.23 0.94
C GLY A 104 -3.25 3.97 -0.50
N MET A 105 -4.15 3.42 -1.33
CA MET A 105 -3.92 3.21 -2.76
C MET A 105 -3.58 4.52 -3.49
N PHE A 106 -4.36 5.59 -3.28
CA PHE A 106 -4.10 6.89 -3.91
C PHE A 106 -2.80 7.53 -3.42
N LEU A 107 -2.42 7.34 -2.16
CA LEU A 107 -1.13 7.79 -1.64
C LEU A 107 0.04 7.04 -2.30
N ILE A 108 -0.08 5.74 -2.52
CA ILE A 108 0.95 4.95 -3.22
C ILE A 108 1.08 5.43 -4.67
N ILE A 109 -0.04 5.61 -5.38
CA ILE A 109 -0.04 6.15 -6.75
C ILE A 109 0.56 7.57 -6.77
N GLY A 110 0.18 8.41 -5.81
CA GLY A 110 0.74 9.74 -5.64
C GLY A 110 2.25 9.72 -5.41
N SER A 111 2.77 8.74 -4.67
CA SER A 111 4.22 8.59 -4.46
C SER A 111 4.98 8.28 -5.75
N ILE A 112 4.36 7.57 -6.71
CA ILE A 112 4.93 7.35 -8.04
C ILE A 112 4.97 8.67 -8.83
N ILE A 113 3.91 9.48 -8.74
CA ILE A 113 3.88 10.80 -9.37
C ILE A 113 4.94 11.72 -8.77
N CYS A 114 5.09 11.73 -7.44
CA CYS A 114 6.14 12.47 -6.75
C CYS A 114 7.54 12.01 -7.16
N PHE A 115 7.73 10.71 -7.42
CA PHE A 115 8.99 10.19 -7.97
C PHE A 115 9.29 10.81 -9.35
N SER A 116 8.29 11.03 -10.21
CA SER A 116 8.51 11.72 -11.49
C SER A 116 8.97 13.19 -11.33
N LEU A 117 8.81 13.81 -10.17
CA LEU A 117 9.26 15.19 -9.88
C LEU A 117 10.76 15.28 -9.52
N PHE A 118 11.51 14.18 -9.55
CA PHE A 118 12.97 14.18 -9.34
C PHE A 118 13.75 15.10 -10.29
N PHE A 119 13.18 15.46 -11.44
CA PHE A 119 13.82 16.35 -12.41
C PHE A 119 13.74 17.84 -12.04
N ILE A 120 12.85 18.22 -11.11
CA ILE A 120 12.56 19.62 -10.79
C ILE A 120 12.94 19.96 -9.34
N CYS A 121 12.73 19.03 -8.42
CA CYS A 121 12.94 19.25 -6.99
C CYS A 121 14.21 18.57 -6.45
N ASN A 122 14.69 19.04 -5.29
CA ASN A 122 15.78 18.39 -4.58
C ASN A 122 15.41 16.93 -4.27
N THR A 123 16.28 16.01 -4.70
CA THR A 123 16.13 14.56 -4.53
C THR A 123 15.88 14.16 -3.07
N ALA A 124 16.52 14.83 -2.11
CA ALA A 124 16.33 14.55 -0.68
C ALA A 124 14.91 14.88 -0.20
N THR A 125 14.35 15.99 -0.68
CA THR A 125 12.98 16.42 -0.36
C THR A 125 11.96 15.47 -0.96
N VAL A 126 12.14 15.07 -2.23
CA VAL A 126 11.24 14.12 -2.90
C VAL A 126 11.21 12.79 -2.15
N TYR A 127 12.37 12.24 -1.76
CA TYR A 127 12.41 10.99 -0.99
C TYR A 127 11.67 11.11 0.36
N LYS A 128 11.82 12.23 1.07
CA LYS A 128 11.10 12.44 2.34
C LYS A 128 9.59 12.52 2.14
N ILE A 129 9.12 13.23 1.11
CA ILE A 129 7.70 13.32 0.78
C ILE A 129 7.15 11.92 0.46
N CYS A 130 7.82 11.18 -0.43
CA CYS A 130 7.44 9.81 -0.76
C CYS A 130 7.44 8.89 0.47
N ALA A 131 8.40 9.05 1.38
CA ALA A 131 8.48 8.28 2.62
C ALA A 131 7.27 8.51 3.53
N TRP A 132 6.87 9.78 3.72
CA TRP A 132 5.68 10.14 4.48
C TRP A 132 4.39 9.64 3.82
N MET A 133 4.29 9.72 2.49
CA MET A 133 3.14 9.19 1.75
C MET A 133 3.02 7.67 1.91
N GLN A 134 4.12 6.93 1.81
CA GLN A 134 4.14 5.48 2.04
C GLN A 134 3.82 5.11 3.49
N LEU A 135 4.28 5.91 4.46
CA LEU A 135 3.96 5.70 5.88
C LEU A 135 2.46 5.91 6.16
N ALA A 136 1.89 6.97 5.58
CA ALA A 136 0.46 7.25 5.66
C ALA A 136 -0.36 6.15 4.96
N ALA A 137 0.12 5.64 3.82
CA ALA A 137 -0.50 4.52 3.13
C ALA A 137 -0.49 3.24 3.97
N ALA A 138 0.65 2.89 4.59
CA ALA A 138 0.76 1.75 5.50
C ALA A 138 -0.22 1.86 6.67
N THR A 139 -0.35 3.07 7.23
CA THR A 139 -1.29 3.35 8.33
C THR A 139 -2.74 3.17 7.88
N GLY A 140 -3.09 3.69 6.69
CA GLY A 140 -4.42 3.51 6.11
C GLY A 140 -4.76 2.04 5.83
N LEU A 141 -3.83 1.28 5.25
CA LEU A 141 -3.99 -0.16 5.02
C LEU A 141 -4.16 -0.92 6.34
N MET A 142 -3.39 -0.58 7.38
CA MET A 142 -3.51 -1.17 8.71
C MET A 142 -4.89 -0.90 9.32
N ILE A 143 -5.34 0.35 9.33
CA ILE A 143 -6.68 0.71 9.84
C ILE A 143 -7.76 -0.02 9.04
N GLY A 144 -7.63 -0.08 7.71
CA GLY A 144 -8.56 -0.81 6.86
C GLY A 144 -8.66 -2.30 7.22
N CYS A 145 -7.52 -2.96 7.44
CA CYS A 145 -7.47 -4.37 7.81
C CYS A 145 -8.01 -4.64 9.23
N LEU A 146 -7.84 -3.71 10.17
CA LEU A 146 -8.38 -3.80 11.53
C LEU A 146 -9.89 -3.56 11.55
N VAL A 147 -10.39 -2.59 10.78
CA VAL A 147 -11.82 -2.25 10.74
C VAL A 147 -12.62 -3.25 9.92
N TYR A 148 -12.02 -3.94 8.95
CA TYR A 148 -12.75 -4.89 8.10
C TYR A 148 -13.44 -6.02 8.91
N PRO A 149 -12.78 -6.69 9.88
CA PRO A 149 -13.42 -7.65 10.78
C PRO A 149 -14.59 -7.15 11.63
N ASP A 150 -14.68 -5.86 11.89
CA ASP A 150 -15.83 -5.27 12.59
C ASP A 150 -17.11 -5.31 11.75
N GLY A 151 -17.01 -5.48 10.42
CA GLY A 151 -18.14 -5.56 9.52
C GLY A 151 -18.75 -6.96 9.36
N TRP A 152 -18.17 -7.99 9.98
CA TRP A 152 -18.60 -9.39 9.80
C TRP A 152 -19.93 -9.71 10.49
N ASP A 153 -20.41 -8.85 11.38
CA ASP A 153 -21.69 -8.99 12.05
C ASP A 153 -22.90 -8.57 11.18
N SER A 154 -22.68 -8.12 9.94
CA SER A 154 -23.74 -7.72 9.03
C SER A 154 -24.67 -8.88 8.69
N SER A 155 -25.94 -8.58 8.41
CA SER A 155 -26.95 -9.58 8.04
C SER A 155 -26.56 -10.40 6.82
N GLU A 156 -25.91 -9.76 5.83
CA GLU A 156 -25.44 -10.37 4.59
C GLU A 156 -24.33 -11.37 4.86
N VAL A 157 -23.37 -11.01 5.71
CA VAL A 157 -22.26 -11.90 6.09
C VAL A 157 -22.78 -13.04 6.95
N ARG A 158 -23.64 -12.78 7.95
CA ARG A 158 -24.27 -13.83 8.78
C ARG A 158 -25.10 -14.81 7.97
N ARG A 159 -25.84 -14.34 6.97
CA ARG A 159 -26.63 -15.20 6.08
C ARG A 159 -25.76 -16.20 5.32
N MET A 160 -24.56 -15.79 4.90
CA MET A 160 -23.64 -16.65 4.15
C MET A 160 -22.73 -17.49 5.06
N CYS A 161 -22.23 -16.90 6.15
CA CYS A 161 -21.24 -17.49 7.04
C CYS A 161 -21.84 -18.21 8.25
N GLY A 162 -23.16 -18.11 8.46
CA GLY A 162 -23.90 -18.68 9.58
C GLY A 162 -24.13 -17.69 10.73
N GLU A 163 -25.16 -17.96 11.53
CA GLU A 163 -25.62 -17.10 12.64
C GLU A 163 -24.62 -16.93 13.77
N GLN A 164 -23.66 -17.85 13.90
CA GLN A 164 -22.55 -17.76 14.86
C GLN A 164 -21.48 -16.73 14.46
N THR A 165 -21.60 -16.10 13.29
CA THR A 165 -20.68 -15.05 12.84
C THR A 165 -20.93 -13.76 13.61
N GLY A 166 -19.85 -13.14 14.08
CA GLY A 166 -19.88 -11.86 14.77
C GLY A 166 -18.64 -11.03 14.45
N LYS A 167 -18.47 -9.92 15.18
CA LYS A 167 -17.28 -9.07 15.05
C LYS A 167 -16.02 -9.88 15.38
N TYR A 168 -15.02 -9.82 14.51
CA TYR A 168 -13.77 -10.61 14.60
C TYR A 168 -13.95 -12.14 14.70
N THR A 169 -15.15 -12.65 14.46
CA THR A 169 -15.47 -14.09 14.55
C THR A 169 -16.12 -14.53 13.25
N LEU A 170 -15.29 -15.06 12.34
CA LEU A 170 -15.75 -15.74 11.13
C LEU A 170 -16.38 -17.07 11.55
N GLY A 171 -17.66 -17.28 11.25
CA GLY A 171 -18.35 -18.55 11.49
C GLY A 171 -17.84 -19.66 10.58
N HIS A 172 -18.64 -20.06 9.59
CA HIS A 172 -18.24 -21.08 8.62
C HIS A 172 -17.43 -20.53 7.43
N CYS A 173 -17.32 -19.22 7.27
CA CYS A 173 -16.56 -18.61 6.17
C CYS A 173 -15.03 -18.69 6.38
N THR A 174 -14.30 -18.53 5.28
CA THR A 174 -12.83 -18.52 5.30
C THR A 174 -12.27 -17.20 4.77
N ILE A 175 -11.09 -16.84 5.28
CA ILE A 175 -10.29 -15.72 4.76
C ILE A 175 -9.73 -16.13 3.40
N ARG A 176 -9.84 -15.22 2.42
CA ARG A 176 -9.30 -15.41 1.08
C ARG A 176 -8.01 -14.63 0.87
N TRP A 177 -7.37 -14.89 -0.26
CA TRP A 177 -6.02 -14.39 -0.57
C TRP A 177 -5.91 -12.86 -0.54
N ALA A 178 -6.98 -12.11 -0.84
CA ALA A 178 -6.91 -10.65 -0.90
C ALA A 178 -6.62 -10.07 0.50
N PHE A 179 -7.31 -10.54 1.53
CA PHE A 179 -7.05 -10.10 2.90
C PHE A 179 -5.64 -10.47 3.38
N MET A 180 -5.11 -11.64 2.98
CA MET A 180 -3.73 -12.04 3.28
C MET A 180 -2.71 -11.10 2.61
N LEU A 181 -2.93 -10.77 1.34
CA LEU A 181 -2.09 -9.80 0.62
C LEU A 181 -2.22 -8.39 1.21
N ALA A 182 -3.38 -8.00 1.74
CA ALA A 182 -3.55 -6.72 2.43
C ALA A 182 -2.63 -6.61 3.66
N ILE A 183 -2.56 -7.67 4.46
CA ILE A 183 -1.69 -7.71 5.64
C ILE A 183 -0.21 -7.65 5.23
N LEU A 184 0.19 -8.43 4.23
CA LEU A 184 1.56 -8.39 3.69
C LEU A 184 1.90 -7.01 3.12
N SER A 185 0.95 -6.36 2.46
CA SER A 185 1.11 -5.02 1.87
C SER A 185 1.42 -3.95 2.92
N ILE A 186 1.00 -4.13 4.17
CA ILE A 186 1.36 -3.21 5.25
C ILE A 186 2.87 -3.30 5.53
N GLY A 187 3.42 -4.51 5.60
CA GLY A 187 4.85 -4.73 5.78
C GLY A 187 5.66 -4.13 4.63
N ASP A 188 5.24 -4.38 3.40
CA ASP A 188 5.90 -3.85 2.19
C ASP A 188 5.88 -2.32 2.17
N ALA A 189 4.74 -1.69 2.48
CA ALA A 189 4.63 -0.23 2.55
C ALA A 189 5.54 0.36 3.65
N LEU A 190 5.66 -0.30 4.80
CA LEU A 190 6.58 0.12 5.88
C LEU A 190 8.05 0.00 5.46
N ILE A 191 8.43 -1.10 4.80
CA ILE A 191 9.80 -1.31 4.29
C ILE A 191 10.14 -0.25 3.24
N LEU A 192 9.23 0.01 2.29
CA LEU A 192 9.41 1.04 1.26
C LEU A 192 9.49 2.45 1.86
N SER A 193 8.69 2.75 2.90
CA SER A 193 8.77 4.01 3.64
C SER A 193 10.11 4.16 4.34
N PHE A 194 10.56 3.13 5.05
CA PHE A 194 11.86 3.15 5.74
C PHE A 194 13.02 3.33 4.77
N LEU A 195 13.01 2.61 3.64
CA LEU A 195 14.01 2.74 2.60
C LEU A 195 14.05 4.18 2.04
N ALA A 196 12.89 4.79 1.79
CA ALA A 196 12.80 6.17 1.32
C ALA A 196 13.32 7.19 2.37
N PHE A 197 13.03 7.00 3.66
CA PHE A 197 13.60 7.83 4.73
C PHE A 197 15.13 7.72 4.79
N VAL A 198 15.66 6.49 4.71
CA VAL A 198 17.10 6.25 4.71
C VAL A 198 17.76 6.92 3.50
N LEU A 199 17.17 6.81 2.30
CA LEU A 199 17.67 7.49 1.11
C LEU A 199 17.62 9.01 1.26
N GLY A 200 16.49 9.57 1.69
CA GLY A 200 16.32 11.02 1.87
C GLY A 200 17.31 11.61 2.88
N TYR A 201 17.44 10.99 4.05
CA TYR A 201 18.34 11.47 5.11
C TYR A 201 19.81 11.32 4.73
N ARG A 202 20.17 10.25 4.01
CA ARG A 202 21.55 10.09 3.53
C ARG A 202 21.87 11.02 2.36
N GLN A 203 20.88 11.41 1.56
CA GLN A 203 21.05 12.39 0.48
C GLN A 203 21.32 13.80 1.06
N ASP A 204 20.65 14.17 2.16
CA ASP A 204 20.95 15.43 2.88
C ASP A 204 22.41 15.49 3.33
N LYS A 205 22.94 14.40 3.89
CA LYS A 205 24.33 14.34 4.37
C LYS A 205 25.39 14.41 3.26
N LEU A 206 25.00 14.18 2.01
CA LEU A 206 25.90 14.28 0.86
C LEU A 206 25.88 15.63 0.18
N LEU A 207 24.76 16.35 0.25
CA LEU A 207 24.65 17.67 -0.34
C LEU A 207 25.54 18.61 0.49
N PRO A 208 26.63 19.17 -0.05
CA PRO A 208 27.39 20.18 0.66
C PRO A 208 26.48 21.37 0.95
N ASP A 209 26.67 22.06 2.09
CA ASP A 209 25.91 23.26 2.44
C ASP A 209 25.96 24.37 1.36
N ASP A 210 26.92 24.28 0.43
CA ASP A 210 27.13 25.18 -0.71
C ASP A 210 26.28 24.88 -1.96
N TYR A 211 25.47 23.81 -2.00
CA TYR A 211 24.58 23.56 -3.15
C TYR A 211 23.34 24.48 -3.09
N LYS A 212 23.55 25.78 -3.36
CA LYS A 212 22.49 26.64 -3.86
C LYS A 212 22.19 26.18 -5.29
N ALA A 213 20.91 25.98 -5.62
CA ALA A 213 20.50 25.86 -7.01
C ALA A 213 20.89 27.18 -7.68
N ASP A 214 22.01 27.18 -8.39
CA ASP A 214 22.53 28.36 -9.07
C ASP A 214 21.57 28.70 -10.20
N GLY A 215 20.72 29.69 -9.92
CA GLY A 215 19.63 30.17 -10.74
C GLY A 215 19.48 31.68 -10.63
N THR A 216 20.57 32.38 -10.32
CA THR A 216 20.65 33.83 -10.43
C THR A 216 22.06 34.21 -10.87
N GLU A 217 22.28 34.14 -12.19
CA GLU A 217 23.26 35.03 -12.81
C GLU A 217 22.74 36.47 -12.62
N GLU A 218 23.25 37.17 -11.62
CA GLU A 218 23.18 38.63 -11.58
C GLU A 218 24.23 39.17 -12.58
N VAL A 219 23.73 39.76 -13.66
CA VAL A 219 24.48 40.71 -14.53
C VAL A 219 23.95 42.10 -14.25
#